data_AF-A0A2R5L0W5-F1
#
_entry.id   AF-A0A2R5L0W5-F1
#
_cell.length_a   1.000
_cell.length_b   1.000
_cell.length_c   1.000
_cell.angle_alpha   90.00
_cell.angle_beta   90.00
_cell.angle_gamma   90.00
#
_symmetry.space_group_name_H-M   'P 1'
#
loop_
_entity.id
_entity.type
_entity.pdbx_description
1 polymer ?
#
loop_
_entity_poly.entity_id
_entity_poly.type
_entity_poly.pdbx_seq_one_letter_code
_entity_poly.pdbx_strand_id
1 'polypeptide(L)'
;NRFLLLELLGKGGFSEVWKGFDLLEYRYVAMKIHQLNTAWTDERKRNYTRHATREYEIHQKLAHSKIVPLYDVFGIDIDTFCSVLQFCNGGDLEQLLRERQSLPEKEARIILFQMLRGLKYLSEAPRVIHYDLKPGNVLFHDGGVQITDFGLSKVVERDSCSAPGYIELTSQGSGTYWYLPPETFETPARGAPFISSKVDVWSAGIIFYQMLYGIRPYGHDQSQESIMQRGT
;
A
#
# COMPACT_ATOMS: atom_id res chain seq x y z
N ASN A 1 -11.01 -25.87 1.34
CA ASN A 1 -10.28 -26.88 2.16
C ASN A 1 -8.75 -26.72 2.19
N ARG A 2 -8.17 -25.59 1.72
CA ARG A 2 -6.71 -25.38 1.75
C ARG A 2 -6.23 -24.57 2.95
N PHE A 3 -6.95 -23.51 3.31
CA PHE A 3 -6.52 -22.59 4.35
C PHE A 3 -7.35 -22.78 5.62
N LEU A 4 -6.67 -22.86 6.77
CA LEU A 4 -7.27 -22.79 8.09
C LEU A 4 -7.18 -21.36 8.61
N LEU A 5 -8.32 -20.70 8.84
CA LEU A 5 -8.37 -19.36 9.42
C LEU A 5 -8.10 -19.43 10.93
N LEU A 6 -7.23 -18.56 11.44
CA LEU A 6 -6.79 -18.56 12.84
C LEU A 6 -7.22 -17.28 13.56
N GLU A 7 -6.31 -16.32 13.73
CA GLU A 7 -6.50 -15.08 14.50
C GLU A 7 -6.66 -13.87 13.59
N LEU A 8 -7.51 -12.92 14.01
CA LEU A 8 -7.64 -11.63 13.34
C LEU A 8 -6.41 -10.76 13.64
N LEU A 9 -5.74 -10.28 12.60
CA LEU A 9 -4.56 -9.40 12.70
C LEU A 9 -4.94 -7.92 12.61
N GLY A 10 -5.95 -7.58 11.81
CA GLY A 10 -6.38 -6.18 11.65
C GLY A 10 -7.67 -6.03 10.84
N LYS A 11 -8.31 -4.87 11.00
CA LYS A 11 -9.50 -4.48 10.21
C LYS A 11 -9.27 -3.13 9.55
N GLY A 12 -9.50 -3.07 8.24
CA GLY A 12 -9.59 -1.85 7.47
C GLY A 12 -11.05 -1.53 7.10
N GLY A 13 -11.27 -0.48 6.31
CA GLY A 13 -12.62 -0.03 5.96
C GLY A 13 -13.44 -1.05 5.15
N PHE A 14 -12.79 -1.80 4.26
CA PHE A 14 -13.43 -2.78 3.36
C PHE A 14 -12.76 -4.15 3.37
N SER A 15 -11.90 -4.41 4.35
CA SER A 15 -11.18 -5.68 4.43
C SER A 15 -10.76 -6.03 5.85
N GLU A 16 -10.69 -7.31 6.14
CA GLU A 16 -10.10 -7.86 7.36
C GLU A 16 -8.86 -8.67 7.01
N VAL A 17 -7.81 -8.59 7.82
CA VAL A 17 -6.61 -9.40 7.66
C VAL A 17 -6.57 -10.41 8.78
N TRP A 18 -6.51 -11.68 8.41
CA TRP A 18 -6.45 -12.81 9.32
C TRP A 18 -5.15 -13.57 9.14
N LYS A 19 -4.60 -14.11 10.21
CA LYS A 19 -3.60 -15.16 10.11
C LYS A 19 -4.30 -16.44 9.68
N GLY A 20 -3.72 -17.13 8.72
CA GLY A 20 -4.13 -18.46 8.31
C GLY A 20 -2.97 -19.43 8.30
N PHE A 21 -3.29 -20.71 8.17
CA PHE A 21 -2.32 -21.76 7.89
C PHE A 21 -2.67 -22.43 6.57
N ASP A 22 -1.74 -22.42 5.61
CA ASP A 22 -1.86 -23.14 4.35
C ASP A 22 -1.56 -24.62 4.60
N LEU A 23 -2.59 -25.47 4.51
CA LEU A 23 -2.49 -26.91 4.79
C LEU A 23 -1.77 -27.68 3.67
N LEU A 24 -1.55 -27.06 2.50
CA LEU A 24 -0.84 -27.68 1.38
C LEU A 24 0.66 -27.33 1.44
N GLU A 25 0.98 -26.06 1.62
CA GLU A 25 2.36 -25.55 1.65
C GLU A 25 2.97 -25.54 3.07
N TYR A 26 2.20 -25.95 4.08
CA TYR A 26 2.60 -26.05 5.49
C TYR A 26 3.25 -24.77 6.06
N ARG A 27 2.65 -23.62 5.77
CA ARG A 27 3.16 -22.30 6.21
C ARG A 27 2.06 -21.39 6.72
N TYR A 28 2.42 -20.49 7.62
CA TYR A 28 1.54 -19.38 8.00
C TYR A 28 1.42 -18.37 6.86
N VAL A 29 0.22 -17.84 6.68
CA VAL A 29 -0.13 -16.86 5.66
C VAL A 29 -0.96 -15.73 6.28
N ALA A 30 -0.95 -14.56 5.65
CA ALA A 30 -1.90 -13.50 5.93
C ALA A 30 -3.03 -13.55 4.89
N MET A 31 -4.26 -13.69 5.33
CA MET A 31 -5.47 -13.75 4.51
C MET A 31 -6.20 -12.43 4.61
N LYS A 32 -6.07 -11.58 3.57
CA LYS A 32 -6.81 -10.32 3.45
C LYS A 32 -8.15 -10.61 2.78
N ILE A 33 -9.22 -10.64 3.56
CA ILE A 33 -10.59 -10.86 3.13
C ILE A 33 -11.18 -9.50 2.79
N HIS A 34 -11.54 -9.30 1.52
CA HIS A 34 -12.14 -8.08 1.02
C HIS A 34 -13.66 -8.27 0.92
N GLN A 35 -14.43 -7.33 1.47
CA GLN A 35 -15.88 -7.36 1.45
C GLN A 35 -16.42 -6.17 0.66
N LEU A 36 -17.14 -6.46 -0.43
CA LEU A 36 -17.85 -5.46 -1.22
C LEU A 36 -19.04 -4.94 -0.43
N ASN A 37 -19.33 -3.65 -0.57
CA ASN A 37 -20.54 -3.09 0.01
C ASN A 37 -21.77 -3.63 -0.73
N THR A 38 -22.65 -4.31 -0.01
CA THR A 38 -23.85 -4.96 -0.56
C THR A 38 -24.84 -3.97 -1.16
N ALA A 39 -24.81 -2.71 -0.72
CA ALA A 39 -25.65 -1.63 -1.26
C ALA A 39 -25.11 -1.03 -2.58
N TRP A 40 -23.93 -1.47 -3.05
CA TRP A 40 -23.42 -1.04 -4.34
C TRP A 40 -24.20 -1.66 -5.49
N THR A 41 -24.35 -0.90 -6.56
CA THR A 41 -24.89 -1.40 -7.83
C THR A 41 -23.97 -2.46 -8.41
N ASP A 42 -24.51 -3.39 -9.21
CA ASP A 42 -23.72 -4.43 -9.88
C ASP A 42 -22.59 -3.85 -10.75
N GLU A 43 -22.81 -2.67 -11.33
CA GLU A 43 -21.77 -1.94 -12.05
C GLU A 43 -20.62 -1.50 -11.14
N ARG A 44 -20.91 -0.93 -9.96
CA ARG A 44 -19.89 -0.57 -8.98
C ARG A 44 -19.14 -1.79 -8.46
N LYS A 45 -19.85 -2.88 -8.16
CA LYS A 45 -19.24 -4.15 -7.74
C LYS A 45 -18.28 -4.68 -8.80
N ARG A 46 -18.73 -4.76 -10.07
CA ARG A 46 -17.87 -5.18 -11.20
C ARG A 46 -16.64 -4.30 -11.37
N ASN A 47 -16.79 -2.97 -11.26
CA ASN A 47 -15.66 -2.05 -11.36
C ASN A 47 -14.65 -2.28 -10.22
N TYR A 48 -15.12 -2.44 -8.98
CA TYR A 48 -14.25 -2.74 -7.85
C TYR A 48 -13.53 -4.08 -8.02
N THR A 49 -14.25 -5.14 -8.40
CA THR A 49 -13.64 -6.46 -8.66
C THR A 49 -12.57 -6.35 -9.75
N ARG A 50 -12.81 -5.59 -10.82
CA ARG A 50 -11.79 -5.33 -11.87
C ARG A 50 -10.56 -4.61 -11.31
N HIS A 51 -10.74 -3.64 -10.41
CA HIS A 51 -9.63 -2.96 -9.74
C HIS A 51 -8.82 -3.91 -8.85
N ALA A 52 -9.49 -4.77 -8.08
CA ALA A 52 -8.83 -5.80 -7.26
C ALA A 52 -8.12 -6.86 -8.10
N THR A 53 -8.67 -7.26 -9.25
CA THR A 53 -7.99 -8.15 -10.20
C THR A 53 -6.72 -7.49 -10.75
N ARG A 54 -6.75 -6.18 -11.02
CA ARG A 54 -5.55 -5.45 -11.45
C ARG A 54 -4.48 -5.40 -10.35
N GLU A 55 -4.88 -5.19 -9.09
CA GLU A 55 -3.97 -5.28 -7.93
C GLU A 55 -3.27 -6.66 -7.91
N TYR A 56 -4.04 -7.74 -8.06
CA TYR A 56 -3.51 -9.10 -8.15
C TYR A 56 -2.52 -9.27 -9.32
N GLU A 57 -2.89 -8.84 -10.53
CA GLU A 57 -2.05 -8.98 -11.72
C GLU A 57 -0.71 -8.23 -11.62
N ILE A 58 -0.71 -7.09 -10.91
CA ILE A 58 0.50 -6.33 -10.61
C ILE A 58 1.33 -7.09 -9.59
N HIS A 59 0.73 -7.38 -8.43
CA HIS A 59 1.44 -7.86 -7.24
C HIS A 59 1.95 -9.29 -7.43
N GLN A 60 1.24 -10.15 -8.15
CA GLN A 60 1.71 -11.51 -8.48
C GLN A 60 3.03 -11.51 -9.27
N LYS A 61 3.31 -10.45 -10.06
CA LYS A 61 4.55 -10.33 -10.84
C LYS A 61 5.71 -9.77 -10.03
N LEU A 62 5.47 -9.30 -8.80
CA LEU A 62 6.49 -8.72 -7.94
C LEU A 62 7.22 -9.83 -7.17
N ALA A 63 8.52 -9.90 -7.36
CA ALA A 63 9.41 -10.87 -6.71
C ALA A 63 10.68 -10.16 -6.21
N HIS A 64 10.64 -9.69 -4.97
CA HIS A 64 11.78 -9.01 -4.35
C HIS A 64 11.74 -9.14 -2.82
N SER A 65 12.91 -9.29 -2.20
CA SER A 65 13.06 -9.47 -0.73
C SER A 65 12.50 -8.36 0.16
N LYS A 66 12.09 -7.23 -0.43
CA LYS A 66 11.51 -6.06 0.25
C LYS A 66 10.06 -5.80 -0.14
N ILE A 67 9.44 -6.73 -0.84
CA ILE A 67 8.01 -6.71 -1.19
C ILE A 67 7.40 -7.99 -0.62
N VAL A 68 6.29 -7.87 0.11
CA VAL A 68 5.56 -9.03 0.64
C VAL A 68 5.04 -9.86 -0.53
N PRO A 69 5.36 -11.15 -0.64
CA PRO A 69 4.84 -12.01 -1.70
C PRO A 69 3.32 -12.20 -1.62
N LEU A 70 2.66 -12.14 -2.77
CA LEU A 70 1.28 -12.60 -2.97
C LEU A 70 1.30 -14.06 -3.43
N TYR A 71 0.66 -14.95 -2.67
CA TYR A 71 0.64 -16.38 -2.94
C TYR A 71 -0.57 -16.83 -3.74
N ASP A 72 -1.76 -16.29 -3.45
CA ASP A 72 -3.01 -16.73 -4.06
C ASP A 72 -4.08 -15.64 -3.98
N VAL A 73 -5.07 -15.69 -4.88
CA VAL A 73 -6.29 -14.87 -4.81
C VAL A 73 -7.48 -15.72 -5.28
N PHE A 74 -8.52 -15.77 -4.47
CA PHE A 74 -9.73 -16.53 -4.79
C PHE A 74 -11.00 -15.87 -4.27
N GLY A 75 -12.11 -16.08 -4.98
CA GLY A 75 -13.44 -15.67 -4.52
C GLY A 75 -13.93 -16.56 -3.38
N ILE A 76 -14.60 -15.97 -2.40
CA ILE A 76 -15.32 -16.68 -1.33
C ILE A 76 -16.81 -16.77 -1.70
N ASP A 77 -17.41 -15.64 -2.10
CA ASP A 77 -18.78 -15.53 -2.59
C ASP A 77 -18.89 -14.39 -3.63
N ILE A 78 -20.11 -13.97 -3.97
CA ILE A 78 -20.35 -12.93 -4.98
C ILE A 78 -19.82 -11.54 -4.59
N ASP A 79 -19.77 -11.26 -3.28
CA ASP A 79 -19.41 -9.97 -2.71
C ASP A 79 -18.11 -10.04 -1.88
N THR A 80 -17.43 -11.18 -1.87
CA THR A 80 -16.26 -11.42 -1.01
C THR A 80 -15.18 -12.18 -1.75
N PHE A 81 -13.94 -11.70 -1.67
CA PHE A 81 -12.76 -12.41 -2.16
C PHE A 81 -11.61 -12.32 -1.15
N CYS A 82 -10.64 -13.22 -1.28
CA CYS A 82 -9.50 -13.31 -0.38
C CYS A 82 -8.19 -13.23 -1.17
N SER A 83 -7.28 -12.42 -0.66
CA SER A 83 -5.87 -12.38 -1.07
C SER A 83 -5.02 -13.07 -0.02
N VAL A 84 -4.16 -14.01 -0.42
CA VAL A 84 -3.27 -14.77 0.47
C VAL A 84 -1.86 -14.26 0.29
N LEU A 85 -1.27 -13.72 1.34
CA LEU A 85 0.05 -13.12 1.37
C LEU A 85 0.98 -13.86 2.31
N GLN A 86 2.29 -13.59 2.18
CA GLN A 86 3.24 -13.95 3.22
C GLN A 86 2.82 -13.36 4.57
N PHE A 87 2.87 -14.18 5.62
CA PHE A 87 2.70 -13.71 6.99
C PHE A 87 4.01 -13.09 7.50
N CYS A 88 3.99 -11.78 7.78
CA CYS A 88 5.07 -11.07 8.44
C CYS A 88 4.84 -11.08 9.96
N ASN A 89 5.78 -11.65 10.70
CA ASN A 89 5.63 -11.95 12.13
C ASN A 89 6.11 -10.84 13.08
N GLY A 90 6.60 -9.71 12.56
CA GLY A 90 7.17 -8.62 13.37
C GLY A 90 6.27 -7.39 13.54
N GLY A 91 5.01 -7.44 13.12
CA GLY A 91 4.12 -6.27 13.09
C GLY A 91 4.51 -5.27 11.99
N ASP A 92 4.05 -4.03 12.13
CA ASP A 92 4.29 -2.95 11.18
C ASP A 92 4.98 -1.73 11.82
N LEU A 93 5.49 -0.82 10.97
CA LEU A 93 6.17 0.40 11.42
C LEU A 93 5.23 1.38 12.12
N GLU A 94 3.92 1.37 11.84
CA GLU A 94 2.96 2.22 12.56
C GLU A 94 2.83 1.79 14.01
N GLN A 95 2.73 0.49 14.27
CA GLN A 95 2.75 -0.08 15.61
C GLN A 95 4.04 0.31 16.35
N LEU A 96 5.21 0.12 15.71
CA LEU A 96 6.50 0.47 16.33
C LEU A 96 6.57 1.95 16.72
N LEU A 97 6.11 2.85 15.85
CA LEU A 97 6.11 4.28 16.11
C LEU A 97 5.11 4.67 17.20
N ARG A 98 3.98 3.97 17.30
CA ARG A 98 3.01 4.17 18.39
C ARG A 98 3.62 3.79 19.76
N GLU A 99 4.38 2.70 19.80
CA GLU A 99 4.99 2.19 21.03
C GLU A 99 6.21 3.00 21.47
N ARG A 100 7.05 3.43 20.53
CA ARG A 100 8.34 4.08 20.84
C ARG A 100 8.37 5.59 20.65
N GLN A 101 7.34 6.17 20.03
CA GLN A 101 7.22 7.56 19.63
C GLN A 101 8.25 7.99 18.57
N SER A 102 9.53 7.67 18.71
CA SER A 102 10.59 7.95 17.74
C SER A 102 11.67 6.86 17.75
N LEU A 103 12.51 6.85 16.73
CA LEU A 103 13.59 5.89 16.53
C LEU A 103 14.95 6.63 16.46
N PRO A 104 16.01 6.04 17.02
CA PRO A 104 17.36 6.52 16.79
C PRO A 104 17.70 6.53 15.30
N GLU A 105 18.43 7.55 14.84
CA GLU A 105 18.77 7.73 13.42
C GLU A 105 19.42 6.49 12.80
N LYS A 106 20.28 5.81 13.55
CA LYS A 106 20.94 4.57 13.10
C LYS A 106 19.92 3.49 12.71
N GLU A 107 18.84 3.35 13.47
CA GLU A 107 17.77 2.39 13.22
C GLU A 107 16.87 2.85 12.06
N ALA A 108 16.43 4.11 12.11
CA ALA A 108 15.59 4.71 11.07
C ALA A 108 16.24 4.64 9.68
N ARG A 109 17.56 4.87 9.58
CA ARG A 109 18.32 4.77 8.33
C ARG A 109 18.36 3.34 7.78
N ILE A 110 18.41 2.32 8.63
CA ILE A 110 18.40 0.91 8.20
C ILE A 110 17.03 0.56 7.60
N ILE A 111 15.95 1.01 8.23
CA ILE A 111 14.58 0.83 7.73
C ILE A 111 14.42 1.55 6.39
N LEU A 112 14.79 2.83 6.32
CA LEU A 112 14.72 3.63 5.09
C LEU A 112 15.51 2.98 3.95
N PHE A 113 16.75 2.53 4.20
CA PHE A 113 17.57 1.87 3.19
C PHE A 113 16.87 0.65 2.59
N GLN A 114 16.24 -0.18 3.43
CA GLN A 114 15.50 -1.36 2.99
C GLN A 114 14.24 -1.00 2.20
N MET A 115 13.50 0.03 2.61
CA MET A 115 12.37 0.56 1.85
C MET A 115 12.81 1.05 0.46
N LEU A 116 13.88 1.84 0.40
CA LEU A 116 14.41 2.37 -0.87
C LEU A 116 14.86 1.26 -1.83
N ARG A 117 15.35 0.12 -1.32
CA ARG A 117 15.63 -1.06 -2.16
C ARG A 117 14.35 -1.63 -2.79
N GLY A 118 13.25 -1.69 -2.03
CA GLY A 118 11.94 -2.09 -2.55
C GLY A 118 11.42 -1.11 -3.59
N LEU A 119 11.48 0.20 -3.31
CA LEU A 119 11.04 1.24 -4.24
C LEU A 119 11.86 1.28 -5.52
N LYS A 120 13.19 1.08 -5.43
CA LYS A 120 14.06 0.96 -6.61
C LYS A 120 13.58 -0.18 -7.51
N TYR A 121 13.34 -1.36 -6.95
CA TYR A 121 12.82 -2.51 -7.67
C TYR A 121 11.49 -2.18 -8.38
N LEU A 122 10.53 -1.56 -7.68
CA LEU A 122 9.26 -1.17 -8.27
C LEU A 122 9.43 -0.17 -9.42
N SER A 123 10.36 0.78 -9.29
CA SER A 123 10.56 1.85 -10.27
C SER A 123 11.24 1.42 -11.59
N GLU A 124 12.04 0.35 -11.57
CA GLU A 124 12.82 -0.08 -12.75
C GLU A 124 12.02 -1.03 -13.65
N ALA A 125 11.52 -2.13 -13.11
CA ALA A 125 10.66 -3.11 -13.78
C ALA A 125 9.90 -3.88 -12.69
N PRO A 126 8.56 -3.82 -12.60
CA PRO A 126 7.59 -3.51 -13.66
C PRO A 126 7.10 -2.04 -13.78
N ARG A 127 7.84 -1.05 -13.25
CA ARG A 127 7.44 0.38 -13.22
C ARG A 127 6.10 0.59 -12.53
N VAL A 128 6.08 0.21 -11.26
CA VAL A 128 4.92 0.36 -10.38
C VAL A 128 5.16 1.53 -9.43
N ILE A 129 4.15 2.39 -9.30
CA ILE A 129 4.06 3.39 -8.24
C ILE A 129 3.19 2.78 -7.15
N HIS A 130 3.69 2.70 -5.92
CA HIS A 130 2.93 2.15 -4.79
C HIS A 130 1.74 3.04 -4.43
N TYR A 131 1.94 4.35 -4.40
CA TYR A 131 0.96 5.43 -4.21
C TYR A 131 0.32 5.53 -2.79
N ASP A 132 0.29 4.45 -2.00
CA ASP A 132 -0.18 4.50 -0.59
C ASP A 132 0.90 4.03 0.40
N LEU A 133 2.15 4.48 0.22
CA LEU A 133 3.22 4.13 1.15
C LEU A 133 3.06 4.91 2.47
N LYS A 134 2.92 4.18 3.57
CA LYS A 134 2.74 4.69 4.94
C LYS A 134 3.33 3.70 5.95
N PRO A 135 3.55 4.08 7.22
CA PRO A 135 4.13 3.18 8.22
C PRO A 135 3.38 1.85 8.37
N GLY A 136 2.04 1.85 8.32
CA GLY A 136 1.24 0.62 8.40
C GLY A 136 1.43 -0.35 7.22
N ASN A 137 2.02 0.12 6.11
CA ASN A 137 2.32 -0.69 4.92
C ASN A 137 3.80 -1.13 4.86
N VAL A 138 4.56 -0.92 5.94
CA VAL A 138 5.95 -1.37 6.10
C VAL A 138 5.99 -2.41 7.20
N LEU A 139 6.03 -3.69 6.82
CA LEU A 139 5.97 -4.82 7.74
C LEU A 139 7.36 -5.31 8.13
N PHE A 140 7.53 -5.76 9.38
CA PHE A 140 8.74 -6.41 9.84
C PHE A 140 8.66 -7.93 9.65
N HIS A 141 9.71 -8.50 9.04
CA HIS A 141 9.84 -9.93 8.84
C HIS A 141 11.32 -10.33 8.80
N ASP A 142 11.69 -11.35 9.57
CA ASP A 142 13.05 -11.94 9.63
C ASP A 142 14.18 -10.90 9.77
N GLY A 143 14.00 -9.93 10.68
CA GLY A 143 15.00 -8.89 10.97
C GLY A 143 15.12 -7.79 9.90
N GLY A 144 14.23 -7.78 8.90
CA GLY A 144 14.14 -6.73 7.89
C GLY A 144 12.74 -6.16 7.76
N VAL A 145 12.58 -5.24 6.81
CA VAL A 145 11.27 -4.71 6.41
C VAL A 145 10.87 -5.13 5.01
N GLN A 146 9.57 -5.26 4.78
CA GLN A 146 8.95 -5.51 3.49
C GLN A 146 7.75 -4.57 3.29
N ILE A 147 7.53 -4.13 2.05
CA ILE A 147 6.42 -3.28 1.65
C ILE A 147 5.22 -4.15 1.24
N THR A 148 4.03 -3.76 1.65
CA THR A 148 2.77 -4.45 1.38
C THR A 148 1.67 -3.47 0.93
N ASP A 149 0.51 -4.01 0.56
CA ASP A 149 -0.73 -3.29 0.20
C ASP A 149 -0.65 -2.46 -1.09
N PHE A 150 -0.77 -3.16 -2.22
CA PHE A 150 -0.71 -2.59 -3.56
C PHE A 150 -2.09 -2.15 -4.10
N GLY A 151 -3.12 -2.04 -3.26
CA GLY A 151 -4.49 -1.77 -3.69
C GLY A 151 -4.72 -0.41 -4.39
N LEU A 152 -3.85 0.58 -4.12
CA LEU A 152 -3.87 1.88 -4.82
C LEU A 152 -2.75 2.03 -5.84
N SER A 153 -1.94 0.99 -6.06
CA SER A 153 -0.78 1.04 -6.93
C SER A 153 -1.14 1.28 -8.40
N LYS A 154 -0.20 1.90 -9.11
CA LYS A 154 -0.37 2.30 -10.52
C LYS A 154 0.77 1.71 -11.36
N VAL A 155 0.42 1.19 -12.54
CA VAL A 155 1.41 0.72 -13.53
C VAL A 155 1.70 1.84 -14.50
N VAL A 156 2.98 2.15 -14.69
CA VAL A 156 3.44 3.12 -15.69
C VAL A 156 3.75 2.37 -16.99
N GLU A 157 2.75 2.32 -17.87
CA GLU A 157 2.88 1.68 -19.20
C GLU A 157 3.84 2.46 -20.09
N ARG A 158 4.67 1.74 -20.86
CA ARG A 158 5.70 2.33 -21.74
C ARG A 158 5.13 3.18 -22.88
N ASP A 159 3.88 2.90 -23.28
CA ASP A 159 3.23 3.47 -24.46
C ASP A 159 2.19 4.55 -24.12
N SER A 160 2.17 5.02 -22.88
CA SER A 160 1.31 6.15 -22.52
C SER A 160 1.78 7.40 -23.27
N CYS A 161 0.85 8.13 -23.92
CA CYS A 161 1.12 9.36 -24.69
C CYS A 161 1.70 10.52 -23.85
N SER A 162 2.01 10.28 -22.58
CA SER A 162 2.61 11.18 -21.61
C SER A 162 4.14 11.11 -21.62
N ALA A 163 4.79 12.09 -20.99
CA ALA A 163 6.24 12.09 -20.82
C ALA A 163 6.73 10.77 -20.18
N PRO A 164 7.90 10.23 -20.57
CA PRO A 164 8.38 8.95 -20.08
C PRO A 164 8.41 8.90 -18.55
N GLY A 165 7.65 7.97 -17.95
CA GLY A 165 7.60 7.81 -16.49
C GLY A 165 6.50 8.57 -15.77
N TYR A 166 5.67 9.34 -16.49
CA TYR A 166 4.51 10.05 -15.94
C TYR A 166 3.19 9.42 -16.38
N ILE A 167 2.23 9.36 -15.47
CA ILE A 167 0.86 8.90 -15.72
C ILE A 167 -0.14 9.91 -15.16
N GLU A 168 -1.33 9.97 -15.76
CA GLU A 168 -2.45 10.73 -15.22
C GLU A 168 -3.00 10.07 -13.95
N LEU A 169 -3.24 10.86 -12.91
CA LEU A 169 -3.80 10.41 -11.65
C LEU A 169 -5.30 10.15 -11.79
N THR A 170 -5.65 8.88 -12.05
CA THR A 170 -7.03 8.43 -12.27
C THR A 170 -7.90 8.31 -11.01
N SER A 171 -7.33 8.53 -9.82
CA SER A 171 -8.03 8.37 -8.53
C SER A 171 -7.61 9.48 -7.56
N GLN A 172 -7.74 10.73 -8.00
CA GLN A 172 -7.50 11.88 -7.14
C GLN A 172 -8.47 11.85 -5.95
N GLY A 173 -7.95 12.16 -4.75
CA GLY A 173 -8.69 12.02 -3.50
C GLY A 173 -8.61 10.64 -2.84
N SER A 174 -7.88 9.68 -3.43
CA SER A 174 -7.50 8.43 -2.77
C SER A 174 -6.09 8.50 -2.17
N GLY A 175 -5.82 7.66 -1.16
CA GLY A 175 -4.52 7.54 -0.50
C GLY A 175 -4.50 8.21 0.87
N THR A 176 -3.37 8.11 1.55
CA THR A 176 -3.21 8.65 2.90
C THR A 176 -2.53 10.01 2.86
N TYR A 177 -3.32 11.10 2.89
CA TYR A 177 -2.90 12.46 2.49
C TYR A 177 -1.61 13.00 3.15
N TRP A 178 -1.33 12.62 4.39
CA TRP A 178 -0.09 13.05 5.07
C TRP A 178 1.20 12.58 4.37
N TYR A 179 1.13 11.52 3.56
CA TYR A 179 2.27 10.93 2.86
C TYR A 179 2.24 11.20 1.34
N LEU A 180 1.27 11.96 0.84
CA LEU A 180 1.17 12.31 -0.56
C LEU A 180 1.89 13.64 -0.85
N PRO A 181 2.51 13.79 -2.03
CA PRO A 181 3.20 15.02 -2.41
C PRO A 181 2.23 16.06 -2.99
N PRO A 182 2.63 17.35 -3.06
CA PRO A 182 1.77 18.45 -3.50
C PRO A 182 1.10 18.24 -4.86
N GLU A 183 1.81 17.66 -5.84
CA GLU A 183 1.30 17.45 -7.20
C GLU A 183 0.03 16.57 -7.24
N THR A 184 -0.21 15.74 -6.22
CA THR A 184 -1.44 14.91 -6.13
C THR A 184 -2.68 15.70 -5.75
N PHE A 185 -2.51 16.91 -5.20
CA PHE A 185 -3.59 17.81 -4.79
C PHE A 185 -3.87 18.89 -5.83
N GLU A 186 -3.03 19.02 -6.87
CA GLU A 186 -3.24 20.00 -7.92
C GLU A 186 -4.53 19.71 -8.71
N THR A 187 -5.32 20.75 -8.95
CA THR A 187 -6.52 20.72 -9.81
C THR A 187 -6.27 21.53 -11.08
N PRO A 188 -5.60 20.96 -12.09
CA PRO A 188 -5.33 21.67 -13.33
C PRO A 188 -6.62 22.04 -14.05
N ALA A 189 -6.60 23.15 -14.82
CA ALA A 189 -7.77 23.66 -15.53
C ALA A 189 -8.35 22.67 -16.57
N ARG A 190 -7.57 21.66 -16.97
CA ARG A 190 -7.98 20.54 -17.83
C ARG A 190 -7.25 19.26 -17.40
N GLY A 191 -8.00 18.16 -17.27
CA GLY A 191 -7.46 16.82 -16.97
C GLY A 191 -7.16 16.58 -15.48
N ALA A 192 -6.56 15.43 -15.18
CA ALA A 192 -6.05 15.12 -13.85
C ALA A 192 -4.55 15.47 -13.72
N PRO A 193 -4.02 15.61 -12.49
CA PRO A 193 -2.59 15.84 -12.30
C PRO A 193 -1.76 14.63 -12.79
N PHE A 194 -0.51 14.88 -13.18
CA PHE A 194 0.42 13.85 -13.59
C PHE A 194 1.35 13.46 -12.46
N ILE A 195 1.51 12.16 -12.24
CA ILE A 195 2.38 11.60 -11.19
C ILE A 195 3.43 10.68 -11.78
N SER A 196 4.51 10.47 -11.02
CA SER A 196 5.58 9.53 -11.32
C SER A 196 6.00 8.77 -10.07
N SER A 197 6.99 7.88 -10.17
CA SER A 197 7.57 7.19 -9.00
C SER A 197 8.12 8.11 -7.91
N LYS A 198 8.24 9.42 -8.19
CA LYS A 198 8.59 10.45 -7.20
C LYS A 198 7.57 10.57 -6.06
N VAL A 199 6.32 10.15 -6.28
CA VAL A 199 5.31 10.06 -5.22
C VAL A 199 5.80 9.18 -4.07
N ASP A 200 6.32 7.98 -4.38
CA ASP A 200 6.80 7.07 -3.33
C ASP A 200 8.09 7.57 -2.67
N VAL A 201 8.91 8.35 -3.39
CA VAL A 201 10.10 9.01 -2.83
C VAL A 201 9.70 10.04 -1.78
N TRP A 202 8.66 10.84 -2.05
CA TRP A 202 8.10 11.76 -1.07
C TRP A 202 7.59 11.02 0.15
N SER A 203 6.75 9.99 -0.04
CA SER A 203 6.20 9.19 1.07
C SER A 203 7.31 8.59 1.94
N ALA A 204 8.37 8.06 1.33
CA ALA A 204 9.54 7.54 2.07
C ALA A 204 10.24 8.63 2.90
N GLY A 205 10.34 9.87 2.38
CA GLY A 205 10.88 11.02 3.11
C GLY A 205 10.02 11.40 4.32
N ILE A 206 8.69 11.42 4.15
CA ILE A 206 7.74 11.68 5.25
C ILE A 206 7.87 10.60 6.33
N ILE A 207 7.92 9.32 5.94
CA ILE A 207 8.10 8.20 6.88
C ILE A 207 9.44 8.33 7.62
N PHE A 208 10.53 8.68 6.93
CA PHE A 208 11.82 8.89 7.57
C PHE A 208 11.79 10.03 8.59
N TYR A 209 11.19 11.16 8.23
CA TYR A 209 10.99 12.27 9.17
C TYR A 209 10.21 11.81 10.40
N GLN A 210 9.09 11.11 10.19
CA GLN A 210 8.27 10.61 11.29
C GLN A 210 9.01 9.62 12.18
N MET A 211 9.86 8.76 11.61
CA MET A 211 10.71 7.88 12.41
C MET A 211 11.63 8.66 13.34
N LEU A 212 12.23 9.76 12.89
CA LEU A 212 13.19 10.53 13.67
C LEU A 212 12.55 11.42 14.73
N TYR A 213 11.42 12.06 14.40
CA TYR A 213 10.84 13.12 15.22
C TYR A 213 9.53 12.72 15.90
N GLY A 214 8.97 11.55 15.57
CA GLY A 214 7.70 11.05 16.09
C GLY A 214 6.45 11.81 15.63
N ILE A 215 6.65 12.86 14.84
CA ILE A 215 5.59 13.70 14.29
C ILE A 215 5.68 13.72 12.77
N ARG A 216 4.56 14.05 12.11
CA ARG A 216 4.52 14.21 10.66
C ARG A 216 4.99 15.63 10.33
N PRO A 217 5.80 15.86 9.29
CA PRO A 217 6.30 17.20 8.96
C PRO A 217 5.19 18.14 8.48
N TYR A 218 4.10 17.58 7.92
CA TYR A 218 2.94 18.32 7.44
C TYR A 218 1.65 17.70 8.00
N GLY A 219 0.67 18.55 8.33
CA GLY A 219 -0.66 18.10 8.76
C GLY A 219 -0.66 17.24 10.03
N HIS A 220 0.37 17.34 10.89
CA HIS A 220 0.35 16.69 12.20
C HIS A 220 -0.89 17.15 12.97
N ASP A 221 -1.61 16.20 13.56
CA ASP A 221 -2.91 16.38 14.24
C ASP A 221 -4.07 16.94 13.40
N GLN A 222 -3.92 17.07 12.09
CA GLN A 222 -5.01 17.44 11.18
C GLN A 222 -5.68 16.20 10.62
N SER A 223 -7.00 16.23 10.41
CA SER A 223 -7.71 15.21 9.65
C SER A 223 -7.40 15.31 8.15
N GLN A 224 -7.64 14.24 7.39
CA GLN A 224 -7.52 14.30 5.92
C GLN A 224 -8.46 15.35 5.30
N GLU A 225 -9.65 15.54 5.87
CA GLU A 225 -10.59 16.58 5.46
C GLU A 225 -10.01 17.99 5.65
N SER A 226 -9.36 18.25 6.80
CA SER A 226 -8.69 19.53 7.07
C SER A 226 -7.54 19.79 6.10
N ILE A 227 -6.79 18.75 5.71
CA ILE A 227 -5.70 18.88 4.73
C ILE A 227 -6.28 19.23 3.35
N MET A 228 -7.39 18.59 2.96
CA MET A 228 -8.05 18.83 1.67
C MET A 228 -8.58 20.27 1.55
N GLN A 229 -9.19 20.79 2.62
CA GLN A 229 -9.77 22.15 2.63
C GLN A 229 -8.73 23.28 2.61
N ARG A 230 -7.47 23.01 3.00
CA ARG A 230 -6.38 24.00 2.95
C ARG A 230 -5.62 24.02 1.63
N GLY A 231 -5.84 23.02 0.77
CA GLY A 231 -5.23 22.90 -0.56
C GLY A 231 -6.03 23.55 -1.69
N THR A 232 -7.17 24.18 -1.37
CA THR A 232 -8.00 25.02 -2.27
C THR A 232 -7.83 26.49 -1.92
#